data_AF-A0A839QEM7-F1
#
_entry.id   AF-A0A839QEM7-F1
#
_cell.length_a   1.000
_cell.length_b   1.000
_cell.length_c   1.000
_cell.angle_alpha   90.00
_cell.angle_beta   90.00
_cell.angle_gamma   90.00
#
_symmetry.space_group_name_H-M   'P 1'
#
loop_
_entity.id
_entity.type
_entity.pdbx_description
1 polymer ?
#
loop_
_entity_poly.entity_id
_entity_poly.type
_entity_poly.pdbx_seq_one_letter_code
_entity_poly.pdbx_strand_id
1 'polypeptide(L)'
;MPSYHGGVVEFAMILLLVGALVLLARPLLRRRQGFGNDWVPGTLLITGVSPRPEGVTGEQFVTIIGVINGPTVNEYTVYTRMAVDVNAWPTMGQLMEVMYSPRNPEKWGFGSRPQPMPPAPETPYN
;
A
#
# COMPACT_ATOMS: atom_id res chain seq x y z
N MET A 1 23.52 -51.94 -2.80
CA MET A 1 22.15 -51.61 -3.25
C MET A 1 21.97 -50.11 -3.09
N PRO A 2 21.65 -49.35 -4.14
CA PRO A 2 21.45 -47.90 -4.02
C PRO A 2 20.17 -47.66 -3.20
N SER A 3 20.28 -46.87 -2.15
CA SER A 3 19.16 -46.57 -1.25
C SER A 3 18.16 -45.64 -1.96
N TYR A 4 17.09 -46.22 -2.51
CA TYR A 4 15.97 -45.49 -3.14
C TYR A 4 15.30 -44.47 -2.22
N HIS A 5 15.56 -44.53 -0.91
CA HIS A 5 15.04 -43.59 0.08
C HIS A 5 15.66 -42.19 -0.01
N GLY A 6 16.88 -42.04 -0.54
CA GLY A 6 17.55 -40.73 -0.63
C GLY A 6 16.79 -39.76 -1.54
N GLY A 7 16.49 -40.18 -2.77
CA GLY A 7 15.80 -39.33 -3.74
C GLY A 7 14.35 -39.00 -3.38
N VAL A 8 13.63 -39.92 -2.73
CA VAL A 8 12.24 -39.68 -2.30
C VAL A 8 12.19 -38.70 -1.13
N VAL A 9 13.08 -38.84 -0.15
CA VAL A 9 13.18 -37.91 0.99
C VAL A 9 13.64 -36.53 0.53
N GLU A 10 14.61 -36.46 -0.37
CA GLU A 10 15.07 -35.21 -0.96
C GLU A 10 13.96 -34.49 -1.73
N PHE A 11 13.21 -35.22 -2.57
CA PHE A 11 12.08 -34.65 -3.31
C PHE A 11 10.97 -34.14 -2.38
N ALA A 12 10.64 -34.91 -1.34
CA ALA A 12 9.67 -34.50 -0.32
C ALA A 12 10.16 -33.25 0.44
N MET A 13 11.45 -33.16 0.77
CA MET A 13 12.03 -32.01 1.45
C MET A 13 12.03 -30.76 0.56
N ILE A 14 12.35 -30.89 -0.72
CA ILE A 14 12.27 -29.79 -1.69
C ILE A 14 10.84 -29.27 -1.80
N LEU A 15 9.85 -30.15 -1.95
CA LEU A 15 8.44 -29.74 -2.01
C LEU A 15 7.98 -29.03 -0.75
N LEU A 16 8.42 -29.50 0.42
CA LEU A 16 8.13 -28.86 1.71
C LEU A 16 8.74 -27.46 1.76
N LEU A 17 10.02 -27.32 1.40
CA LEU A 17 10.72 -26.03 1.42
C LEU A 17 10.12 -25.04 0.42
N VAL A 18 9.80 -25.47 -0.81
CA VAL A 18 9.14 -24.63 -1.81
C VAL A 18 7.74 -24.23 -1.34
N GLY A 19 6.97 -25.17 -0.77
CA GLY A 19 5.66 -24.89 -0.20
C GLY A 19 5.74 -23.84 0.92
N ALA A 20 6.68 -24.00 1.84
CA ALA A 20 6.93 -23.02 2.91
C ALA A 20 7.34 -21.66 2.36
N LEU A 21 8.23 -21.62 1.36
CA LEU A 21 8.67 -20.38 0.72
C LEU A 21 7.50 -19.65 0.04
N VAL A 22 6.62 -20.37 -0.67
CA VAL A 22 5.43 -19.79 -1.30
C VAL A 22 4.48 -19.21 -0.24
N LEU A 23 4.28 -19.91 0.87
CA LEU A 23 3.43 -19.41 1.97
C LEU A 23 4.00 -18.14 2.60
N LEU A 24 5.33 -18.04 2.75
CA LEU A 24 6.00 -16.85 3.27
C LEU A 24 6.05 -15.69 2.26
N ALA A 25 6.19 -15.97 0.96
CA ALA A 25 6.29 -14.95 -0.08
C ALA A 25 4.94 -14.31 -0.46
N ARG A 26 3.84 -15.06 -0.34
CA ARG A 26 2.47 -14.58 -0.66
C ARG A 26 2.10 -13.23 -0.03
N PRO A 27 2.26 -12.99 1.28
CA PRO A 27 1.92 -11.70 1.88
C PRO A 27 2.82 -10.55 1.39
N LEU A 28 4.10 -10.82 1.11
CA LEU A 28 5.02 -9.81 0.57
C LEU A 28 4.63 -9.39 -0.86
N LEU A 29 4.23 -10.35 -1.70
CA LEU A 29 3.82 -10.07 -3.07
C LEU A 29 2.50 -9.30 -3.13
N ARG A 30 1.55 -9.60 -2.22
CA ARG A 30 0.30 -8.84 -2.07
C ARG A 30 0.52 -7.39 -1.65
N ARG A 31 1.55 -7.09 -0.85
CA ARG A 31 1.91 -5.70 -0.48
C ARG A 31 2.42 -4.87 -1.66
N ARG A 32 2.88 -5.51 -2.74
CA ARG A 32 3.38 -4.85 -3.95
C ARG A 32 2.30 -4.64 -5.01
N GLN A 33 1.16 -5.32 -4.90
CA GLN A 33 0.00 -4.99 -5.73
C GLN A 33 -0.51 -3.64 -5.23
N GLY A 34 -0.30 -2.58 -6.03
CA GLY A 34 -0.77 -1.23 -5.74
C GLY A 34 -2.30 -1.16 -5.69
N PHE A 35 -2.87 0.03 -5.91
CA PHE A 35 -4.32 0.20 -5.92
C PHE A 35 -5.00 -0.81 -6.88
N GLY A 36 -6.09 -1.41 -6.45
CA GLY A 36 -6.83 -2.34 -7.30
C GLY A 36 -7.34 -1.63 -8.56
N ASN A 37 -7.49 -2.37 -9.67
CA ASN A 37 -7.92 -1.80 -10.97
C ASN A 37 -9.21 -0.96 -10.89
N ASP A 38 -10.12 -1.32 -9.98
CA ASP A 38 -11.42 -0.67 -9.79
C ASP A 38 -11.41 0.41 -8.70
N TRP A 39 -10.24 0.75 -8.14
CA TRP A 39 -10.17 1.80 -7.11
C TRP A 39 -10.41 3.17 -7.75
N VAL A 40 -11.14 4.02 -7.03
CA VAL A 40 -11.49 5.38 -7.47
C VAL A 40 -10.72 6.41 -6.64
N PRO A 41 -10.43 7.59 -7.21
CA PRO A 41 -9.80 8.67 -6.47
C PRO A 41 -10.76 9.27 -5.45
N GLY A 42 -10.20 9.76 -4.35
CA GLY A 42 -10.89 10.53 -3.33
C GLY A 42 -9.94 11.49 -2.61
N THR A 43 -10.50 12.25 -1.69
CA THR A 43 -9.75 13.17 -0.85
C THR A 43 -9.99 12.84 0.61
N LEU A 44 -8.91 12.65 1.37
CA LEU A 44 -8.93 12.50 2.81
C LEU A 44 -8.73 13.86 3.47
N LEU A 45 -9.72 14.32 4.22
CA LEU A 45 -9.59 15.45 5.14
C LEU A 45 -9.15 14.95 6.50
N ILE A 46 -8.01 15.41 6.99
CA ILE A 46 -7.48 15.04 8.31
C ILE A 46 -8.22 15.80 9.42
N THR A 47 -8.79 15.06 10.36
CA THR A 47 -9.57 15.57 11.50
C THR A 47 -9.00 15.16 12.86
N GLY A 48 -7.93 14.36 12.89
CA GLY A 48 -7.16 14.05 14.09
C GLY A 48 -5.73 13.68 13.72
N VAL A 49 -4.75 14.14 14.50
CA VAL A 49 -3.34 13.75 14.33
C VAL A 49 -2.71 13.55 15.70
N SER A 50 -1.97 12.46 15.88
CA SER A 50 -1.18 12.25 17.11
C SER A 50 -0.08 13.32 17.25
N PRO A 51 0.30 13.70 18.49
CA PRO A 51 1.37 14.66 18.71
C PRO A 51 2.68 14.25 18.02
N ARG A 52 3.37 15.24 17.46
CA ARG A 52 4.70 15.04 16.88
C ARG A 52 5.72 14.81 18.00
N PRO A 53 6.55 13.77 17.93
CA PRO A 53 7.61 13.56 18.92
C PRO A 53 8.69 14.65 18.83
N GLU A 54 9.24 15.04 19.97
CA GLU A 54 10.34 16.00 20.07
C GLU A 54 11.70 15.30 20.26
N GLY A 55 12.79 15.97 19.85
CA GLY A 55 14.15 15.46 20.05
C GLY A 55 14.53 14.23 19.22
N VAL A 56 13.71 13.85 18.24
CA VAL A 56 13.96 12.71 17.34
C VAL A 56 14.06 13.17 15.89
N THR A 57 14.71 12.36 15.05
CA THR A 57 14.86 12.60 13.60
C THR A 57 14.41 11.38 12.80
N GLY A 58 14.15 11.56 11.51
CA GLY A 58 13.76 10.50 10.58
C GLY A 58 12.31 10.05 10.72
N GLU A 59 12.05 8.80 10.32
CA GLU A 59 10.71 8.22 10.29
C GLU A 59 10.16 7.95 11.70
N GLN A 60 8.96 8.44 11.96
CA GLN A 60 8.22 8.28 13.20
C GLN A 60 6.79 7.86 12.89
N PHE A 61 6.14 7.17 13.83
CA PHE A 61 4.77 6.73 13.64
C PHE A 61 3.77 7.82 14.01
N VAL A 62 2.95 8.23 13.04
CA VAL A 62 1.80 9.09 13.25
C VAL A 62 0.51 8.28 13.19
N THR A 63 -0.43 8.60 14.07
CA THR A 63 -1.82 8.16 13.95
C THR A 63 -2.65 9.32 13.42
N ILE A 64 -3.44 9.08 12.38
CA ILE A 64 -4.38 10.05 11.84
C ILE A 64 -5.82 9.54 11.91
N ILE A 65 -6.74 10.48 12.07
CA ILE A 65 -8.18 10.33 11.88
C ILE A 65 -8.56 11.27 10.74
N GLY A 66 -9.49 10.87 9.90
CA GLY A 66 -10.00 11.74 8.85
C GLY A 66 -11.27 11.21 8.22
N VAL A 67 -11.77 11.96 7.23
CA VAL A 67 -12.94 11.60 6.43
C VAL A 67 -12.58 11.57 4.96
N ILE A 68 -12.88 10.46 4.28
CA ILE A 68 -12.71 10.31 2.84
C ILE A 68 -13.98 10.78 2.14
N ASN A 69 -13.80 11.65 1.16
CA ASN A 69 -14.84 12.06 0.23
C ASN A 69 -14.45 11.63 -1.19
N GLY A 70 -15.42 11.12 -1.94
CA GLY A 70 -15.17 10.70 -3.31
C GLY A 70 -16.47 10.43 -4.09
N PRO A 71 -16.37 9.99 -5.35
CA PRO A 71 -17.52 9.81 -6.23
C PRO A 71 -18.58 8.83 -5.72
N THR A 72 -18.20 7.93 -4.81
CA THR A 72 -19.07 6.85 -4.32
C THR A 72 -19.22 6.83 -2.80
N VAL A 73 -18.60 7.75 -2.08
CA VAL A 73 -18.72 7.88 -0.62
C VAL A 73 -18.82 9.34 -0.23
N ASN A 74 -19.76 9.64 0.66
CA ASN A 74 -19.91 10.95 1.27
C ASN A 74 -19.49 10.81 2.74
N GLU A 75 -18.31 11.30 3.08
CA GLU A 75 -17.74 11.33 4.43
C GLU A 75 -17.51 9.95 5.10
N TYR A 76 -16.64 9.12 4.50
CA TYR A 76 -16.25 7.86 5.12
C TYR A 76 -15.11 8.06 6.13
N THR A 77 -15.39 7.89 7.43
CA THR A 77 -14.39 8.05 8.50
C THR A 77 -13.34 6.95 8.48
N VAL A 78 -12.07 7.34 8.58
CA VAL A 78 -10.93 6.43 8.64
C VAL A 78 -10.02 6.74 9.82
N TYR A 79 -9.34 5.68 10.27
CA TYR A 79 -8.29 5.72 11.28
C TYR A 79 -7.10 4.94 10.74
N THR A 80 -5.90 5.51 10.73
CA THR A 80 -4.71 4.78 10.32
C THR A 80 -3.46 5.23 11.06
N ARG A 81 -2.48 4.32 11.14
CA ARG A 81 -1.15 4.59 11.67
C ARG A 81 -0.12 4.32 10.57
N MET A 82 0.75 5.30 10.32
CA MET A 82 1.76 5.23 9.27
C MET A 82 3.10 5.79 9.75
N ALA A 83 4.18 5.37 9.10
CA ALA A 83 5.49 5.99 9.28
C ALA A 83 5.57 7.23 8.38
N VAL A 84 6.00 8.36 8.94
CA VAL A 84 6.25 9.60 8.22
C VAL A 84 7.55 10.22 8.73
N ASP A 85 8.24 10.96 7.87
CA ASP A 85 9.36 11.78 8.33
C ASP A 85 8.86 12.85 9.33
N VAL A 86 9.56 13.03 10.45
CA VAL A 86 9.21 14.00 11.50
C VAL A 86 9.13 15.45 10.99
N ASN A 87 9.80 15.78 9.88
CA ASN A 87 9.75 17.10 9.24
C ASN A 87 8.55 17.25 8.29
N ALA A 88 7.86 16.16 7.95
CA ALA A 88 6.68 16.13 7.10
C ALA A 88 5.43 15.67 7.89
N TRP A 89 5.38 16.00 9.19
CA TRP A 89 4.26 15.60 10.05
C TRP A 89 2.94 16.18 9.53
N PRO A 90 1.88 15.36 9.40
CA PRO A 90 0.60 15.85 8.89
C PRO A 90 -0.06 16.83 9.87
N THR A 91 -0.97 17.64 9.34
CA THR A 91 -1.70 18.65 10.12
C THR A 91 -3.20 18.47 10.04
N MET A 92 -3.90 18.96 11.06
CA MET A 92 -5.36 19.03 11.07
C MET A 92 -5.86 19.93 9.93
N GLY A 93 -6.91 19.51 9.23
CA GLY A 93 -7.46 20.24 8.08
C GLY A 93 -6.73 19.98 6.77
N GLN A 94 -5.60 19.26 6.78
CA GLN A 94 -4.88 18.89 5.57
C GLN A 94 -5.72 17.96 4.69
N LEU A 95 -5.71 18.23 3.39
CA LEU A 95 -6.29 17.36 2.36
C LEU A 95 -5.18 16.48 1.76
N MET A 96 -5.43 15.17 1.69
CA MET A 96 -4.52 14.20 1.07
C MET A 96 -5.25 13.43 -0.02
N GLU A 97 -4.58 13.23 -1.15
CA GLU A 97 -5.11 12.38 -2.22
C GLU A 97 -5.04 10.92 -1.80
N VAL A 98 -6.16 10.23 -1.99
CA VAL A 98 -6.30 8.81 -1.68
C VAL A 98 -6.95 8.09 -2.84
N MET A 99 -6.70 6.79 -2.93
CA MET A 99 -7.51 5.88 -3.73
C MET A 99 -8.23 4.91 -2.79
N TYR A 100 -9.46 4.55 -3.13
CA TYR A 100 -10.24 3.61 -2.33
C TYR A 100 -11.10 2.70 -3.21
N SER A 101 -11.46 1.53 -2.68
CA SER A 101 -12.37 0.59 -3.34
C SER A 101 -13.82 1.06 -3.18
N PRO A 102 -14.57 1.30 -4.28
CA PRO A 102 -15.99 1.68 -4.21
C PRO A 102 -16.86 0.66 -3.47
N ARG A 103 -16.49 -0.62 -3.52
CA ARG A 103 -17.22 -1.73 -2.89
C ARG A 103 -16.90 -1.89 -1.40
N ASN A 104 -15.74 -1.42 -0.95
CA ASN A 104 -15.33 -1.47 0.45
C ASN A 104 -14.34 -0.31 0.73
N PRO A 105 -14.83 0.85 1.21
CA PRO A 105 -14.01 2.03 1.46
C PRO A 105 -12.96 1.85 2.57
N GLU A 106 -13.05 0.81 3.40
CA GLU A 106 -11.99 0.42 4.34
C GLU A 106 -10.70 0.03 3.62
N LYS A 107 -10.81 -0.43 2.37
CA LYS A 107 -9.66 -0.67 1.49
C LYS A 107 -9.32 0.60 0.74
N TRP A 108 -8.38 1.35 1.29
CA TRP A 108 -7.88 2.61 0.74
C TRP A 108 -6.37 2.76 0.96
N GLY A 109 -5.77 3.76 0.35
CA GLY A 109 -4.38 4.15 0.57
C GLY A 109 -4.05 5.50 -0.05
N PHE A 110 -2.93 6.09 0.37
CA PHE A 110 -2.46 7.39 -0.13
C PHE A 110 -1.92 7.30 -1.54
N GLY A 111 -2.38 8.21 -2.38
CA GLY A 111 -1.90 8.36 -3.74
C GLY A 111 -3.02 8.70 -4.71
N SER A 112 -2.61 8.82 -5.96
CA SER A 112 -3.43 9.32 -7.05
C SER A 112 -3.32 8.36 -8.21
N ARG A 113 -4.31 8.36 -9.11
CA ARG A 113 -4.20 7.55 -10.33
C ARG A 113 -2.97 8.03 -11.12
N PRO A 114 -2.08 7.14 -11.58
CA PRO A 114 -1.01 7.53 -12.49
C PRO A 114 -1.65 8.24 -13.69
N GLN A 115 -1.23 9.48 -13.96
CA GLN A 115 -1.64 10.15 -15.20
C GLN A 115 -1.15 9.30 -16.37
N PRO A 116 -1.95 9.13 -17.45
CA PRO A 116 -1.44 8.52 -18.67
C PRO A 116 -0.16 9.27 -19.07
N MET A 117 0.92 8.53 -19.35
CA MET A 117 2.16 9.12 -19.84
C MET A 117 1.80 10.00 -21.07
N PRO A 118 2.25 11.27 -21.15
CA PRO A 118 2.06 12.06 -22.36
C PRO A 118 2.55 11.26 -23.57
N PRO A 119 1.86 11.32 -24.73
CA PRO A 119 2.31 10.64 -25.93
C PRO A 119 3.77 11.04 -26.20
N ALA A 120 4.61 10.05 -26.53
CA ALA A 120 6.01 10.31 -26.85
C ALA A 120 6.09 11.38 -27.95
N PRO A 121 7.04 12.33 -27.88
CA PRO A 121 7.21 13.32 -28.94
C PRO A 121 7.37 12.60 -30.28
N GLU A 122 6.59 12.99 -31.29
CA GLU A 122 6.72 12.45 -32.65
C GLU A 122 8.14 12.76 -33.14
N THR A 123 8.98 11.74 -33.27
CA THR A 123 10.28 11.86 -33.94
C THR A 123 10.04 12.15 -35.41
N PRO A 124 10.50 13.29 -35.97
CA PRO A 124 10.35 13.57 -37.39
C PRO A 124 11.15 12.52 -38.18
N TYR A 125 10.51 11.88 -39.16
CA TYR A 125 11.23 11.08 -40.13
C TYR A 125 12.07 12.02 -40.99
N ASN A 126 13.39 11.81 -41.00
CA ASN A 126 14.36 12.53 -41.85
C ASN A 126 14.90 11.56 -42.89
#